data_AF-A0A8T5IQI4-F1
#
_entry.id   AF-A0A8T5IQI4-F1
#
_cell.length_a   1.000
_cell.length_b   1.000
_cell.length_c   1.000
_cell.angle_alpha   90.00
_cell.angle_beta   90.00
_cell.angle_gamma   90.00
#
_symmetry.space_group_name_H-M   'P 1'
#
loop_
_entity.id
_entity.type
_entity.pdbx_description
1 polymer ?
#
loop_
_entity_poly.entity_id
_entity_poly.type
_entity_poly.pdbx_seq_one_letter_code
_entity_poly.pdbx_strand_id
1 'polypeptide(L)' 'MMLIALKKVSRAKYGSQLAKEVDCTYSHAVKILQTLEEIGLVSFEKKGRIKIIKLTKKGTDVAEHIAAIRKLVA' A
#
# COMPACT_ATOMS: atom_id res chain seq x y z
N MET A 1 6.49 -4.62 -4.11
CA MET A 1 5.14 -5.20 -4.18
C MET A 1 4.05 -4.46 -3.37
N MET A 2 4.42 -3.60 -2.40
CA MET A 2 3.49 -2.89 -1.50
C MET A 2 2.31 -2.19 -2.20
N LEU A 3 2.57 -1.36 -3.22
CA LEU A 3 1.52 -0.62 -3.94
C LEU A 3 0.58 -1.54 -4.74
N ILE A 4 1.11 -2.58 -5.36
CA ILE A 4 0.29 -3.59 -6.08
C ILE A 4 -0.59 -4.36 -5.09
N ALA A 5 -0.06 -4.73 -3.93
CA ALA A 5 -0.81 -5.41 -2.87
C ALA A 5 -1.95 -4.54 -2.31
N LEU A 6 -1.73 -3.22 -2.18
CA LEU A 6 -2.79 -2.28 -1.81
C LEU A 6 -3.85 -2.13 -2.91
N LYS A 7 -3.46 -2.14 -4.20
CA LYS A 7 -4.41 -2.06 -5.34
C LYS A 7 -5.31 -3.30 -5.44
N LYS A 8 -4.75 -4.49 -5.19
CA LYS A 8 -5.47 -5.77 -5.36
C LYS A 8 -6.61 -6.00 -4.38
N VAL A 9 -6.70 -5.24 -3.29
CA VAL A 9 -7.67 -5.50 -2.24
C VAL A 9 -8.57 -4.27 -2.09
N SER A 10 -9.84 -4.42 -2.50
CA SER A 10 -10.83 -3.34 -2.44
C SER A 10 -11.27 -2.96 -1.03
N ARG A 11 -10.92 -3.76 -0.01
CA ARG A 11 -11.16 -3.44 1.40
C ARG A 11 -9.93 -2.80 2.03
N ALA A 12 -10.19 -1.79 2.85
CA ALA A 12 -9.27 -1.20 3.81
C ALA A 12 -8.34 -2.25 4.45
N LYS A 13 -7.05 -2.21 4.13
CA LYS A 13 -6.07 -3.10 4.77
C LYS A 13 -5.60 -2.52 6.10
N TYR A 14 -5.51 -3.41 7.08
CA TYR A 14 -4.77 -3.18 8.31
C TYR A 14 -3.28 -3.42 8.04
N GLY A 15 -2.40 -2.64 8.69
CA GLY A 15 -0.96 -2.77 8.48
C GLY A 15 -0.40 -4.18 8.72
N SER A 16 -1.02 -4.96 9.63
CA SER A 16 -0.62 -6.35 9.91
C SER A 16 -0.96 -7.34 8.79
N GLN A 17 -2.09 -7.15 8.09
CA GLN A 17 -2.44 -7.99 6.94
C GLN A 17 -1.55 -7.68 5.75
N LEU A 18 -1.22 -6.40 5.56
CA LEU A 18 -0.35 -5.96 4.47
C LEU A 18 1.08 -6.45 4.66
N ALA A 19 1.59 -6.43 5.89
CA ALA A 19 2.92 -6.95 6.23
C ALA A 19 3.09 -8.43 5.83
N LYS A 20 2.08 -9.27 6.10
CA LYS A 20 2.07 -10.69 5.71
C LYS A 20 2.07 -10.89 4.19
N GLU A 21 1.32 -10.08 3.45
CA GLU A 21 1.23 -10.21 1.99
C GLU A 21 2.49 -9.74 1.26
N VAL A 22 3.23 -8.82 1.85
CA VAL A 22 4.47 -8.26 1.28
C VAL A 22 5.72 -8.91 1.88
N ASP A 23 5.54 -9.95 2.71
CA ASP A 23 6.61 -10.71 3.38
C ASP A 23 7.61 -9.82 4.13
N CYS A 24 7.09 -8.91 4.97
CA CYS A 24 7.90 -8.04 5.80
C CYS A 24 7.36 -7.96 7.23
N THR A 25 8.20 -7.52 8.17
CA THR A 25 7.74 -7.28 9.55
C THR A 25 6.77 -6.09 9.58
N TYR A 26 5.89 -6.08 10.59
CA TYR A 26 4.94 -4.98 10.77
C TYR A 26 5.64 -3.61 10.88
N SER A 27 6.75 -3.52 11.61
CA SER A 27 7.51 -2.26 11.78
C SER A 27 8.08 -1.76 10.45
N HIS A 28 8.57 -2.64 9.59
CA HIS A 28 9.02 -2.27 8.25
C HIS A 28 7.84 -1.81 7.37
N ALA A 29 6.72 -2.53 7.40
CA ALA A 29 5.52 -2.13 6.65
C ALA A 29 5.03 -0.73 7.06
N VAL A 30 5.00 -0.43 8.37
CA VAL A 30 4.58 0.90 8.87
C VAL A 30 5.52 2.00 8.36
N LYS A 31 6.84 1.82 8.43
CA LYS A 31 7.81 2.80 7.94
C LYS A 31 7.62 3.05 6.44
N ILE A 32 7.49 2.00 5.64
CA ILE A 32 7.24 2.11 4.19
C ILE A 32 5.94 2.89 3.94
N LEU A 33 4.86 2.56 4.64
CA LEU A 33 3.57 3.23 4.48
C LEU A 33 3.61 4.70 4.88
N GLN A 34 4.38 5.05 5.91
CA GLN A 34 4.63 6.46 6.29
C GLN A 34 5.33 7.21 5.15
N THR A 35 6.42 6.66 4.61
CA THR A 35 7.11 7.26 3.45
C THR A 35 6.17 7.40 2.26
N LEU A 36 5.34 6.38 1.97
CA LEU A 36 4.36 6.44 0.88
C LEU A 36 3.28 7.51 1.11
N GLU A 37 2.92 7.80 2.36
CA GLU A 37 1.99 8.88 2.70
C GLU A 37 2.64 10.25 2.47
N GLU A 38 3.89 10.42 2.92
CA GLU A 38 4.65 11.66 2.75
C GLU A 38 4.78 12.06 1.27
N ILE A 39 4.95 11.09 0.36
CA ILE A 39 5.02 11.35 -1.09
C ILE A 39 3.65 11.35 -1.80
N GLY A 40 2.57 11.22 -1.03
CA GLY A 40 1.18 11.32 -1.48
C GLY A 40 0.66 10.12 -2.28
N LEU A 41 1.26 8.93 -2.13
CA LEU A 41 0.79 7.71 -2.81
C LEU A 41 -0.26 6.94 -1.98
N VAL A 42 -0.23 7.07 -0.66
CA VAL A 42 -1.27 6.51 0.22
C VAL A 42 -1.82 7.60 1.15
N SER A 43 -2.98 7.33 1.73
CA SER A 43 -3.57 8.14 2.79
C SER A 43 -4.00 7.23 3.93
N PHE A 44 -3.83 7.68 5.17
CA PHE A 44 -4.43 7.00 6.31
C PHE A 44 -5.74 7.65 6.74
N GLU A 45 -6.78 6.84 6.89
CA GLU A 45 -8.06 7.25 7.47
C GLU A 45 -8.22 6.61 8.85
N LYS A 46 -8.46 7.44 9.88
CA LYS A 46 -8.67 6.95 11.24
C LYS A 46 -10.15 6.65 11.47
N LYS A 47 -10.48 5.39 11.77
CA LYS A 47 -11.80 4.97 12.27
C LYS A 47 -11.66 4.44 13.69
N GLY A 48 -11.85 5.31 14.68
CA GLY A 48 -11.63 4.99 16.09
C GLY A 48 -10.16 4.64 16.38
N ARG A 49 -9.91 3.41 16.86
CA ARG A 49 -8.55 2.88 17.13
C ARG A 49 -7.88 2.29 15.89
N ILE A 50 -8.60 2.18 14.78
CA ILE A 50 -8.13 1.54 13.55
C ILE A 50 -7.63 2.62 12.59
N LYS A 51 -6.44 2.41 12.01
CA LYS A 51 -5.89 3.20 10.91
C LYS A 51 -6.06 2.41 9.61
N ILE A 52 -6.94 2.88 8.73
CA ILE A 52 -7.21 2.32 7.42
C ILE A 52 -6.23 2.92 6.42
N ILE A 53 -5.58 2.09 5.60
CA ILE A 53 -4.71 2.55 4.51
C ILE A 53 -5.49 2.52 3.20
N LYS A 54 -5.40 3.60 2.43
CA LYS A 54 -5.97 3.70 1.07
C LYS A 54 -4.92 4.23 0.09
N LEU A 55 -5.00 3.79 -1.17
CA LEU A 55 -4.28 4.44 -2.25
C LEU A 55 -4.94 5.78 -2.56
N THR A 56 -4.11 6.79 -2.85
CA THR A 56 -4.58 8.02 -3.49
C THR A 56 -4.79 7.75 -4.99
N LYS A 57 -5.36 8.72 -5.72
CA LYS A 57 -5.42 8.65 -7.19
C LYS A 57 -4.01 8.45 -7.79
N LYS A 58 -3.06 9.31 -7.39
CA LYS A 58 -1.65 9.20 -7.75
C LYS A 58 -1.04 7.83 -7.40
N GLY A 59 -1.34 7.30 -6.21
CA GLY A 59 -0.91 5.98 -5.79
C GLY A 59 -1.44 4.85 -6.68
N THR A 60 -2.69 4.98 -7.13
CA THR A 60 -3.34 4.02 -8.02
C THR A 60 -2.68 4.02 -9.39
N ASP A 61 -2.44 5.19 -9.96
CA ASP A 61 -1.77 5.36 -11.25
C ASP A 61 -0.35 4.77 -11.21
N VAL A 62 0.43 5.10 -10.17
CA VAL A 62 1.77 4.53 -9.97
C VAL A 62 1.72 3.01 -9.80
N ALA A 63 0.78 2.48 -9.03
CA ALA A 63 0.62 1.03 -8.86
C ALA A 63 0.30 0.33 -10.20
N GLU A 64 -0.43 1.00 -11.10
CA GLU A 64 -0.73 0.50 -12.44
C GLU A 64 0.51 0.43 -13.32
N HIS A 65 1.30 1.50 -13.37
CA HIS A 65 2.55 1.51 -14.13
C HIS A 65 3.53 0.44 -13.63
N ILE A 66 3.68 0.28 -12.30
CA ILE A 66 4.53 -0.78 -11.74
C ILE A 66 4.00 -2.16 -12.13
N ALA A 67 2.67 -2.37 -12.12
CA ALA A 67 2.08 -3.64 -12.54
C ALA A 67 2.29 -3.92 -14.04
N ALA A 68 2.24 -2.89 -14.89
CA ALA A 68 2.52 -2.99 -16.32
C ALA A 68 3.99 -3.33 -16.57
N ILE A 69 4.93 -2.62 -15.93
CA ILE A 69 6.37 -2.93 -16.01
C ILE A 69 6.61 -4.38 -15.62
N ARG A 70 6.02 -4.85 -14.51
CA ARG A 70 6.18 -6.24 -14.06
C ARG A 70 5.78 -7.27 -15.12
N LYS A 71 4.76 -7.00 -15.94
CA LYS A 71 4.36 -7.91 -17.03
C LYS A 71 5.37 -7.98 -18.17
N LEU A 72 6.25 -6.98 -18.29
CA LEU A 72 7.26 -6.91 -19.35
C LEU A 72 8.59 -7.58 -18.95
N VAL A 73 8.87 -7.66 -17.65
CA VAL A 73 10.14 -8.19 -17.10
C VAL A 73 10.00 -9.54 -16.40
N ALA A 74 8.79 -10.08 -16.26
CA ALA A 74 8.50 -11.34 -15.57
C ALA A 74 8.04 -12.43 -16.54
#